data_AF-A0A496VN81-F1
#
_entry.id   AF-A0A496VN81-F1
#
_cell.length_a   1.000
_cell.length_b   1.000
_cell.length_c   1.000
_cell.angle_alpha   90.00
_cell.angle_beta   90.00
_cell.angle_gamma   90.00
#
_symmetry.space_group_name_H-M   'P 1'
#
loop_
_entity.id
_entity.type
_entity.pdbx_description
1 polymer ?
#
loop_
_entity_poly.entity_id
_entity_poly.type
_entity_poly.pdbx_seq_one_letter_code
_entity_poly.pdbx_strand_id
1 'polypeptide(L)'
;MVIKNTHTQKEVFIRWLASEVTLVWPRGKMPIQSGTTYLIRLKKSRGHYHRKIIFYRIPAHLSIDAKVTEMRKKGCMNQAAQLEGQRA
;
A
#
# COMPACT_ATOMS: atom_id res chain seq x y z
N MET A 1 -4.80 5.43 14.15
CA MET A 1 -5.02 5.46 12.67
C MET A 1 -6.10 4.46 12.31
N VAL A 2 -6.83 4.66 11.21
CA VAL A 2 -7.81 3.70 10.67
C VAL A 2 -7.42 3.29 9.26
N ILE A 3 -7.46 2.00 8.95
CA ILE A 3 -7.38 1.49 7.57
C ILE A 3 -8.75 0.92 7.21
N LYS A 4 -9.30 1.35 6.09
CA LYS A 4 -10.56 0.87 5.54
C LYS A 4 -10.33 0.21 4.19
N ASN A 5 -10.84 -1.00 4.01
CA ASN A 5 -11.00 -1.59 2.68
C ASN A 5 -12.28 -1.01 2.05
N THR A 6 -12.19 -0.36 0.89
CA THR A 6 -13.35 0.32 0.29
C THR A 6 -14.31 -0.65 -0.40
N HIS A 7 -13.89 -1.87 -0.69
CA HIS A 7 -14.75 -2.90 -1.28
C HIS A 7 -15.60 -3.58 -0.20
N THR A 8 -14.96 -4.09 0.85
CA THR A 8 -15.65 -4.81 1.93
C THR A 8 -16.20 -3.91 3.04
N GLN A 9 -15.89 -2.61 2.99
CA GLN A 9 -16.16 -1.64 4.05
C GLN A 9 -15.53 -1.97 5.42
N LYS A 10 -14.74 -3.05 5.52
CA LYS A 10 -14.04 -3.44 6.75
C LYS A 10 -13.06 -2.36 7.19
N GLU A 11 -13.10 -2.01 8.47
CA GLU A 11 -12.20 -1.04 9.09
C GLU A 11 -11.36 -1.72 10.17
N VAL A 12 -10.09 -1.29 10.30
CA VAL A 12 -9.22 -1.70 11.40
C VAL A 12 -8.57 -0.47 12.03
N PHE A 13 -8.62 -0.41 13.36
CA PHE A 13 -7.96 0.60 14.16
C PHE A 13 -6.56 0.11 14.51
N ILE A 14 -5.57 0.95 14.26
CA ILE A 14 -4.17 0.67 14.56
C ILE A 14 -3.61 1.79 15.41
N ARG A 15 -2.98 1.42 16.51
CA ARG A 15 -2.15 2.31 17.30
C ARG A 15 -0.87 2.55 16.51
N TRP A 16 -0.63 3.81 16.13
CA TRP A 16 0.59 4.24 15.46
C TRP A 16 1.20 5.33 16.33
N LEU A 17 2.37 5.07 16.89
CA LEU A 17 3.02 5.97 17.85
C LEU A 17 3.69 7.12 17.11
N ALA A 18 3.78 8.29 17.76
CA ALA A 18 4.39 9.47 17.15
C ALA A 18 5.88 9.30 16.84
N SER A 19 6.57 8.39 17.53
CA SER A 19 7.96 8.01 17.28
C SER A 19 8.15 7.11 16.07
N GLU A 20 7.08 6.52 15.53
CA GLU A 20 7.14 5.59 14.42
C GLU A 20 7.01 6.32 13.08
N VAL A 21 8.06 6.25 12.25
CA VAL A 21 8.07 6.83 10.90
C VAL A 21 7.44 5.91 9.85
N THR A 22 7.35 4.61 10.14
CA THR A 22 6.74 3.61 9.28
C THR A 22 5.65 2.86 10.03
N LEU A 23 4.74 2.24 9.27
CA LEU A 23 3.69 1.43 9.81
C LEU A 23 3.70 0.06 9.13
N VAL A 24 3.81 -0.99 9.93
CA VAL A 24 3.64 -2.36 9.45
C VAL A 24 2.17 -2.61 9.12
N TRP A 25 1.90 -3.11 7.92
CA TRP A 25 0.54 -3.44 7.50
C TRP A 25 -0.04 -4.59 8.36
N PRO A 26 -1.24 -4.47 8.93
CA PRO A 26 -1.78 -5.43 9.91
C PRO A 26 -2.39 -6.66 9.23
N ARG A 27 -1.55 -7.51 8.60
CA ARG A 27 -1.99 -8.62 7.72
C ARG A 27 -3.02 -9.57 8.36
N GLY A 28 -2.92 -9.85 9.67
CA GLY A 28 -3.86 -10.73 10.38
C GLY A 28 -5.28 -10.16 10.53
N LYS A 29 -5.44 -8.83 10.52
CA LYS A 29 -6.74 -8.16 10.64
C LYS A 29 -7.23 -7.60 9.31
N MET A 30 -6.30 -7.16 8.46
CA MET A 30 -6.54 -6.61 7.12
C MET A 30 -5.62 -7.29 6.10
N PRO A 31 -6.00 -8.46 5.58
CA PRO A 31 -5.29 -9.08 4.47
C PRO A 31 -5.23 -8.16 3.26
N ILE A 32 -4.08 -8.15 2.57
CA ILE A 32 -3.90 -7.38 1.33
C ILE A 32 -4.59 -8.13 0.19
N GLN A 33 -5.56 -7.48 -0.43
CA GLN A 33 -6.27 -7.91 -1.62
C GLN A 33 -5.74 -7.12 -2.81
N SER A 34 -5.30 -7.84 -3.85
CA SER A 34 -4.70 -7.23 -5.04
C SER A 34 -5.74 -6.44 -5.82
N GLY A 35 -5.41 -5.23 -6.25
CA GLY A 35 -6.29 -4.32 -6.97
C GLY A 35 -7.34 -3.63 -6.10
N THR A 36 -7.39 -3.92 -4.80
CA THR A 36 -8.34 -3.29 -3.89
C THR A 36 -7.83 -1.94 -3.40
N THR A 37 -8.74 -0.95 -3.36
CA THR A 37 -8.46 0.36 -2.78
C THR A 37 -8.64 0.31 -1.27
N TYR A 38 -7.66 0.87 -0.56
CA TYR A 38 -7.67 1.07 0.87
C TYR A 38 -7.62 2.55 1.19
N LEU A 39 -8.47 2.99 2.11
CA LEU A 39 -8.49 4.34 2.64
C LEU A 39 -7.78 4.34 4.00
N ILE A 40 -6.67 5.04 4.08
CA ILE A 40 -5.93 5.28 5.33
C ILE A 40 -6.37 6.62 5.89
N ARG A 41 -6.90 6.62 7.11
CA ARG A 41 -7.31 7.81 7.85
C ARG A 41 -6.38 8.04 9.04
N LEU A 42 -5.72 9.19 9.04
CA LEU A 42 -4.87 9.67 10.11
C LEU A 42 -5.58 10.80 10.84
N LYS A 43 -5.83 10.60 12.14
CA LYS A 43 -6.32 11.66 13.02
C LYS A 43 -5.11 12.52 13.41
N LYS A 44 -5.12 13.79 13.03
CA LYS A 44 -4.15 14.80 13.46
C LYS A 44 -4.85 15.78 14.41
N SER A 45 -4.08 16.53 15.20
CA SER A 45 -4.61 17.54 16.13
C SER A 45 -5.47 18.60 15.45
N ARG A 46 -5.18 18.92 14.18
CA ARG A 46 -5.90 19.93 13.37
C ARG A 46 -6.85 19.35 12.31
N GLY A 47 -7.21 18.06 12.39
CA GLY A 47 -8.20 17.45 11.49
C GLY A 47 -7.89 16.02 11.05
N HIS A 48 -8.57 15.56 10.01
CA HIS A 48 -8.41 14.21 9.46
C HIS A 48 -7.70 14.24 8.12
N TYR A 49 -6.53 13.60 8.04
CA TYR A 49 -5.88 13.33 6.76
C TYR A 49 -6.36 11.98 6.25
N HIS A 50 -6.76 11.92 4.98
CA HIS A 50 -7.12 10.67 4.32
C HIS A 50 -6.24 10.45 3.09
N ARG A 51 -5.84 9.19 2.86
CA ARG A 51 -5.08 8.79 1.67
C ARG A 51 -5.65 7.50 1.11
N LYS A 52 -5.87 7.45 -0.20
CA LYS A 52 -6.22 6.23 -0.92
C LYS A 52 -4.95 5.54 -1.40
N ILE A 53 -4.86 4.23 -1.21
CA ILE A 53 -3.75 3.38 -1.66
C ILE A 53 -4.33 2.14 -2.31
N ILE A 54 -3.75 1.72 -3.43
CA ILE A 54 -4.07 0.46 -4.09
C ILE A 54 -2.84 -0.43 -4.01
N PHE A 55 -3.03 -1.67 -3.56
CA PHE A 55 -1.96 -2.67 -3.55
C PHE A 55 -2.16 -3.63 -4.71
N TYR A 56 -1.10 -3.90 -5.45
CA TYR A 56 -1.09 -4.93 -6.47
C TYR A 56 -0.09 -6.02 -6.09
N ARG A 57 -0.52 -7.28 -6.21
CA ARG A 57 0.39 -8.43 -6.13
C ARG A 57 1.06 -8.63 -7.48
N ILE A 58 2.38 -8.67 -7.47
CA ILE A 58 3.20 -9.01 -8.63
C ILE A 58 3.77 -10.41 -8.39
N PRO A 59 3.64 -11.35 -9.34
CA PRO A 59 4.16 -12.70 -9.15
C PRO A 59 5.69 -12.70 -8.97
N ALA A 60 6.16 -13.48 -7.98
CA ALA A 60 7.58 -13.50 -7.60
C ALA A 60 8.48 -14.14 -8.66
N HIS A 61 7.95 -15.09 -9.44
CA HIS A 61 8.69 -15.84 -10.46
C HIS A 61 8.99 -15.04 -11.73
N LEU A 62 8.39 -13.86 -11.91
CA LEU A 62 8.65 -13.02 -13.07
C LEU A 62 10.09 -12.48 -13.04
N SER A 63 10.68 -12.34 -14.22
CA SER A 63 11.93 -11.59 -14.39
C SER A 63 11.75 -10.13 -13.95
N ILE A 64 12.86 -9.44 -13.64
CA ILE A 64 12.83 -8.03 -13.23
C ILE A 64 12.12 -7.18 -14.30
N ASP A 65 12.46 -7.35 -15.58
CA ASP A 65 11.86 -6.60 -16.68
C ASP A 65 10.35 -6.86 -16.82
N ALA A 66 9.91 -8.10 -16.61
CA ALA A 66 8.50 -8.44 -16.59
C ALA A 66 7.78 -7.82 -15.39
N LYS A 67 8.40 -7.80 -14.20
CA LYS A 67 7.86 -7.13 -13.01
C LYS A 67 7.72 -5.62 -13.21
N VAL A 68 8.74 -4.97 -13.76
CA VAL A 68 8.73 -3.54 -14.09
C VAL A 68 7.60 -3.22 -15.07
N THR A 69 7.49 -4.00 -16.15
CA THR A 69 6.42 -3.86 -17.14
C THR A 69 5.03 -3.98 -16.49
N GLU A 70 4.85 -4.98 -15.64
CA GLU A 70 3.58 -5.22 -14.94
C GLU A 70 3.26 -4.09 -13.93
N MET A 71 4.27 -3.59 -13.21
CA MET A 71 4.12 -2.43 -12.32
C MET A 71 3.69 -1.17 -13.08
N ARG A 72 4.31 -0.89 -14.23
CA ARG A 72 3.93 0.25 -15.09
C ARG A 72 2.50 0.12 -15.60
N LYS A 73 2.11 -1.06 -16.10
CA LYS A 73 0.74 -1.35 -16.53
C LYS A 73 -0.31 -1.10 -15.44
N LYS A 74 0.04 -1.31 -14.17
CA LYS A 74 -0.82 -1.07 -13.02
C LYS A 74 -0.69 0.33 -12.40
N GLY A 75 0.11 1.22 -13.00
CA GLY A 75 0.33 2.59 -12.55
C GLY A 75 1.30 2.74 -11.38
N CYS A 76 2.06 1.70 -11.02
CA CYS A 76 3.08 1.71 -9.97
C CYS A 76 4.42 2.26 -10.48
N MET A 77 4.41 3.46 -11.05
CA MET A 77 5.57 4.05 -11.76
C MET A 77 6.80 4.22 -10.85
N ASN A 78 6.62 4.72 -9.63
CA ASN A 78 7.72 4.92 -8.70
C ASN A 78 8.37 3.59 -8.27
N GLN A 79 7.54 2.56 -8.03
CA GLN A 79 8.03 1.23 -7.68
C GLN A 79 8.75 0.57 -8.86
N ALA A 80 8.24 0.77 -10.08
CA ALA A 80 8.90 0.30 -11.29
C ALA A 80 10.29 0.95 -11.45
N ALA A 81 10.40 2.27 -11.27
CA ALA A 81 11.68 2.99 -11.35
C ALA A 81 12.66 2.56 -10.25
N GLN A 82 12.18 2.34 -9.03
CA GLN A 82 13.01 1.80 -7.94
C GLN A 82 13.55 0.41 -8.25
N LEU A 83 12.72 -0.46 -8.81
CA LEU A 83 13.12 -1.83 -9.18
C LEU A 83 14.10 -1.83 -10.36
N GLU A 84 13.93 -0.94 -11.34
CA GLU A 84 14.90 -0.72 -12.41
C GLU A 84 16.23 -0.17 -11.87
N GLY A 85 16.21 0.77 -10.93
CA GLY A 85 17.42 1.36 -10.36
C GLY A 85 18.29 0.37 -9.58
N GLN A 86 17.72 -0.73 -9.07
CA GLN A 86 18.47 -1.82 -8.44
C GLN A 86 19.27 -2.68 -9.43
N ARG A 87 19.09 -2.45 -10.74
CA ARG A 87 19.85 -3.10 -11.82
C ARG A 87 21.16 -2.37 -12.14
N ALA A 88 21.26 -1.08 -11.79
CA ALA A 88 22.44 -0.24 -12.03
C ALA A 88 23.49 -0.45 -10.93
#